data_AF-A0A1C3NX57-F1
#
_entry.id   AF-A0A1C3NX57-F1
#
_cell.length_a   1.000
_cell.length_b   1.000
_cell.length_c   1.000
_cell.angle_alpha   90.00
_cell.angle_beta   90.00
_cell.angle_gamma   90.00
#
_symmetry.space_group_name_H-M   'P 1'
#
loop_
_entity.id
_entity.type
_entity.pdbx_description
1 polymer ?
#
loop_
_entity_poly.entity_id
_entity_poly.type
_entity_poly.pdbx_seq_one_letter_code
_entity_poly.pdbx_strand_id
1 'polypeptide(L)'
;MKLLWGPVRICIAAAARHGDEVLLPLYTALGRRRHLEKAQWNTDTFAAALAEVGLPADLVDTAASDEFDQALRASHHDGMDRVGMDVGTPVIAVGDTAFFGPVVTPAPKGEAAGRLWDGVVLVAGTPGFYELKRTRDAAPSFD
;
A
#
# COMPACT_ATOMS: atom_id res chain seq x y z
N MET A 1 3.32 -7.12 21.99
CA MET A 1 2.18 -6.20 21.70
C MET A 1 2.05 -6.10 20.18
N LYS A 2 0.86 -6.28 19.59
CA LYS A 2 0.70 -6.19 18.13
C LYS A 2 0.70 -4.71 17.71
N LEU A 3 1.78 -4.23 17.12
CA LEU A 3 1.90 -2.86 16.59
C LEU A 3 1.22 -2.76 15.22
N LEU A 4 -0.11 -2.90 15.16
CA LEU A 4 -0.85 -2.90 13.90
C LEU A 4 -0.70 -1.59 13.11
N TRP A 5 -0.57 -0.46 13.80
CA TRP A 5 -0.28 0.86 13.20
C TRP A 5 1.21 1.06 12.92
N GLY A 6 2.08 0.19 13.42
CA GLY A 6 3.53 0.34 13.36
C GLY A 6 4.08 0.55 11.95
N PRO A 7 3.77 -0.31 10.96
CA PRO A 7 4.31 -0.18 9.62
C PRO A 7 3.93 1.15 8.96
N VAL A 8 2.67 1.57 9.09
CA VAL A 8 2.17 2.79 8.45
C VAL A 8 2.66 4.06 9.15
N ARG A 9 2.85 4.02 10.47
CA ARG A 9 3.49 5.11 11.25
C ARG A 9 4.96 5.29 10.86
N ILE A 10 5.69 4.18 10.69
CA ILE A 10 7.07 4.23 10.20
C ILE A 10 7.11 4.81 8.77
N CYS A 11 6.24 4.34 7.86
CA CYS A 11 6.20 4.85 6.48
C CYS A 11 5.93 6.36 6.43
N ILE A 12 4.92 6.85 7.15
CA ILE A 12 4.57 8.29 7.13
C ILE A 12 5.68 9.14 7.78
N ALA A 13 6.32 8.64 8.84
CA ALA A 13 7.44 9.33 9.48
C ALA A 13 8.70 9.34 8.60
N ALA A 14 8.98 8.23 7.91
CA ALA A 14 10.09 8.13 6.96
C ALA A 14 9.91 9.10 5.80
N ALA A 15 8.72 9.16 5.20
CA ALA A 15 8.41 10.12 4.15
C ALA A 15 8.52 11.58 4.65
N ALA A 16 7.99 11.88 5.84
CA ALA A 16 8.09 13.22 6.42
C ALA A 16 9.54 13.69 6.68
N ARG A 17 10.46 12.78 7.02
CA ARG A 17 11.85 13.11 7.35
C ARG A 17 12.82 12.98 6.18
N HIS A 18 12.50 12.14 5.19
CA HIS A 18 13.43 11.71 4.15
C HIS A 18 12.86 11.76 2.72
N GLY A 19 11.63 12.24 2.53
CA GLY A 19 10.98 12.35 1.23
C GLY A 19 10.22 11.10 0.79
N ASP A 20 9.25 11.27 -0.11
CA ASP A 20 8.35 10.20 -0.56
C ASP A 20 9.07 9.08 -1.32
N GLU A 21 10.26 9.35 -1.86
CA GLU A 21 11.08 8.37 -2.58
C GLU A 21 11.45 7.16 -1.73
N VAL A 22 11.44 7.29 -0.39
CA VAL A 22 11.75 6.20 0.53
C VAL A 22 10.60 5.20 0.67
N LEU A 23 9.37 5.58 0.28
CA LEU A 23 8.19 4.75 0.46
C LEU A 23 8.26 3.46 -0.36
N LEU A 24 8.70 3.52 -1.62
CA LEU A 24 8.80 2.34 -2.47
C LEU A 24 9.76 1.26 -1.92
N PRO A 25 11.04 1.57 -1.62
CA PRO A 25 11.94 0.58 -1.06
C PRO A 25 11.49 0.10 0.33
N LEU A 26 11.01 0.99 1.19
CA LEU A 26 10.53 0.63 2.53
C LEU A 26 9.28 -0.26 2.49
N TYR A 27 8.30 0.09 1.64
CA TYR A 27 7.10 -0.72 1.41
C TYR A 27 7.48 -2.11 0.89
N THR A 28 8.42 -2.18 -0.04
CA THR A 28 8.94 -3.46 -0.57
C THR A 28 9.57 -4.30 0.54
N ALA A 29 10.45 -3.70 1.36
CA ALA A 29 11.14 -4.38 2.45
C ALA A 29 10.17 -4.90 3.54
N LEU A 30 9.17 -4.09 3.91
CA LEU A 30 8.13 -4.46 4.89
C LEU A 30 7.18 -5.52 4.32
N GLY A 31 6.70 -5.32 3.08
CA GLY A 31 5.77 -6.21 2.40
C GLY A 31 6.37 -7.60 2.17
N ARG A 32 7.63 -7.67 1.72
CA ARG A 32 8.38 -8.93 1.56
C ARG A 32 8.44 -9.72 2.87
N ARG A 33 8.86 -9.07 3.96
CA ARG A 33 8.91 -9.67 5.31
C ARG A 33 7.54 -10.19 5.76
N ARG A 34 6.51 -9.38 5.59
CA ARG A 34 5.17 -9.72 6.08
C ARG A 34 4.49 -10.81 5.26
N HIS A 35 4.51 -10.67 3.94
CA HIS A 35 3.69 -11.49 3.04
C HIS A 35 4.43 -12.74 2.59
N LEU A 36 5.74 -12.68 2.33
CA LEU A 36 6.52 -13.82 1.87
C LEU A 36 7.14 -14.57 3.05
N GLU A 37 7.84 -13.86 3.95
CA GLU A 37 8.55 -14.46 5.08
C GLU A 37 7.68 -14.70 6.32
N LYS A 38 6.43 -14.23 6.28
CA LYS A 38 5.43 -14.35 7.37
C LYS A 38 5.89 -13.74 8.69
N ALA A 39 6.80 -12.76 8.64
CA ALA A 39 7.24 -12.01 9.80
C ALA A 39 6.06 -11.32 10.51
N GLN A 40 6.21 -11.13 11.81
CA GLN A 40 5.25 -10.40 12.64
C GLN A 40 5.61 -8.92 12.69
N TRP A 41 4.62 -8.07 12.93
CA TRP A 41 4.86 -6.65 13.17
C TRP A 41 5.44 -6.43 14.58
N ASN A 42 6.76 -6.34 14.64
CA ASN A 42 7.56 -6.10 15.84
C ASN A 42 8.79 -5.24 15.53
N THR A 43 9.44 -4.76 16.59
CA THR A 43 10.65 -3.92 16.55
C THR A 43 11.74 -4.49 15.64
N ASP A 44 12.05 -5.79 15.76
CA ASP A 44 13.11 -6.44 14.98
C ASP A 44 12.82 -6.42 13.47
N THR A 45 11.56 -6.69 13.09
CA THR A 45 11.13 -6.66 11.68
C THR A 45 11.23 -5.25 11.11
N PHE A 46 10.87 -4.23 11.89
CA PHE A 46 10.98 -2.83 11.50
C PHE A 46 12.43 -2.37 11.38
N ALA A 47 13.26 -2.68 12.38
CA ALA A 47 14.69 -2.36 12.37
C ALA A 47 15.39 -3.00 11.17
N ALA A 48 15.10 -4.27 10.88
CA ALA A 48 15.67 -4.97 9.72
C ALA A 48 15.23 -4.35 8.39
N ALA A 49 13.98 -3.91 8.27
CA ALA A 49 13.48 -3.25 7.05
C ALA A 49 14.12 -1.89 6.83
N LEU A 50 14.24 -1.07 7.88
CA LEU A 50 14.90 0.24 7.83
C LEU A 50 16.39 0.11 7.48
N ALA A 51 17.09 -0.84 8.11
CA ALA A 51 18.50 -1.10 7.81
C ALA A 51 18.73 -1.55 6.36
N GLU A 52 17.84 -2.39 5.79
CA GLU A 52 17.93 -2.82 4.39
C GLU A 52 17.87 -1.65 3.40
N VAL A 53 17.09 -0.62 3.72
CA VAL A 53 16.89 0.54 2.84
C VAL A 53 17.73 1.76 3.24
N GLY A 54 18.64 1.60 4.20
CA GLY A 54 19.55 2.66 4.65
C GLY A 54 18.87 3.80 5.43
N LEU A 55 17.69 3.57 6.01
CA LEU A 55 16.98 4.55 6.82
C LEU A 55 17.41 4.52 8.30
N PRO A 56 17.34 5.67 9.01
CA PRO A 56 17.71 5.75 10.42
C PRO A 56 16.95 4.77 11.33
N ALA A 57 17.68 4.16 12.27
CA ALA A 57 17.12 3.14 13.17
C ALA A 57 16.11 3.71 14.19
N ASP A 58 16.19 4.99 14.52
CA ASP A 58 15.26 5.67 15.43
C ASP A 58 13.84 5.78 14.87
N LEU A 59 13.65 5.60 13.55
CA LEU A 59 12.31 5.52 12.96
C LEU A 59 11.48 4.36 13.54
N VAL A 60 12.10 3.32 14.09
CA VAL A 60 11.40 2.21 14.76
C VAL A 60 10.52 2.71 15.90
N ASP A 61 10.95 3.74 16.64
CA ASP A 61 10.23 4.26 17.80
C ASP A 61 8.88 4.89 17.40
N THR A 62 8.78 5.37 16.16
CA THR A 62 7.53 5.93 15.63
C THR A 62 6.41 4.90 15.52
N ALA A 63 6.73 3.59 15.49
CA ALA A 63 5.73 2.54 15.45
C ALA A 63 4.78 2.55 16.68
N ALA A 64 5.27 3.02 17.82
CA ALA A 64 4.52 3.12 19.08
C ALA A 64 4.06 4.55 19.42
N SER A 65 4.41 5.53 18.58
CA SER A 65 4.05 6.95 18.75
C SER A 65 2.81 7.32 17.93
N ASP A 66 2.05 8.31 18.37
CA ASP A 66 0.94 8.91 17.62
C ASP A 66 1.31 10.25 16.96
N GLU A 67 2.57 10.68 17.08
CA GLU A 67 3.11 11.95 16.56
C GLU A 67 2.70 12.26 15.11
N PHE A 68 2.66 11.22 14.26
CA PHE A 68 2.33 11.35 12.84
C PHE A 68 0.91 10.91 12.47
N ASP A 69 0.07 10.55 13.46
CA ASP A 69 -1.25 9.99 13.18
C ASP A 69 -2.18 10.96 12.43
N GLN A 70 -2.04 12.28 12.65
CA GLN A 70 -2.82 13.27 11.90
C GLN A 70 -2.44 13.26 10.41
N ALA A 71 -1.14 13.27 10.09
CA ALA A 71 -0.65 13.19 8.71
C ALA A 71 -1.04 11.86 8.06
N LEU A 72 -0.96 10.76 8.81
CA LEU A 72 -1.39 9.45 8.35
C LEU A 72 -2.89 9.41 8.00
N ARG A 73 -3.76 9.97 8.87
CA ARG A 73 -5.20 10.05 8.59
C ARG A 73 -5.49 10.92 7.37
N ALA A 74 -4.79 12.06 7.22
CA ALA A 74 -4.95 12.92 6.05
C ALA A 74 -4.56 12.20 4.76
N SER A 75 -3.42 11.50 4.74
CA SER A 75 -2.98 10.68 3.60
C SER A 75 -3.96 9.54 3.29
N HIS A 76 -4.50 8.88 4.31
CA HIS A 76 -5.50 7.84 4.14
C HIS A 76 -6.79 8.37 3.51
N HIS A 77 -7.32 9.48 4.01
CA HIS A 77 -8.53 10.11 3.47
C HIS A 77 -8.34 10.60 2.04
N ASP A 78 -7.19 11.20 1.72
CA ASP A 78 -6.89 11.62 0.35
C ASP A 78 -6.99 10.45 -0.65
N GLY A 79 -6.57 9.24 -0.27
CA GLY A 79 -6.72 8.05 -1.12
C GLY A 79 -8.12 7.43 -1.09
N MET A 80 -8.63 7.12 0.10
CA MET A 80 -9.84 6.30 0.26
C MET A 80 -11.13 7.05 -0.03
N ASP A 81 -11.21 8.35 0.29
CA ASP A 81 -12.47 9.11 0.12
C ASP A 81 -12.82 9.31 -1.37
N ARG A 82 -11.83 9.15 -2.28
CA ARG A 82 -12.01 9.26 -3.73
C ARG A 82 -12.86 8.14 -4.34
N VAL A 83 -13.00 7.01 -3.65
CA VAL A 83 -13.76 5.84 -4.14
C VAL A 83 -15.03 5.57 -3.34
N GLY A 84 -15.37 6.46 -2.40
CA GLY A 84 -16.54 6.35 -1.53
C GLY A 84 -16.31 5.46 -0.29
N MET A 85 -17.29 5.47 0.61
CA MET A 85 -17.17 4.90 1.97
C MET A 85 -17.39 3.38 2.07
N ASP A 86 -17.88 2.73 1.00
CA ASP A 86 -18.32 1.32 1.03
C ASP A 86 -17.30 0.33 0.43
N VAL A 87 -16.03 0.74 0.30
CA VAL A 87 -14.97 -0.10 -0.30
C VAL A 87 -13.75 -0.28 0.61
N GLY A 88 -12.99 -1.33 0.34
CA GLY A 88 -11.74 -1.64 1.06
C GLY A 88 -10.50 -1.39 0.20
N THR A 89 -9.41 -2.08 0.52
CA THR A 89 -8.19 -2.10 -0.30
C THR A 89 -8.23 -3.23 -1.33
N PRO A 90 -7.62 -3.08 -2.52
CA PRO A 90 -6.78 -1.96 -2.97
C PRO A 90 -7.57 -0.79 -3.59
N VAL A 91 -6.99 0.40 -3.55
CA VAL A 91 -7.48 1.61 -4.22
C VAL A 91 -6.36 2.18 -5.09
N ILE A 92 -6.70 2.62 -6.30
CA ILE A 92 -5.78 3.29 -7.23
C ILE A 92 -6.46 4.49 -7.88
N ALA A 93 -5.72 5.57 -8.06
CA ALA A 93 -6.13 6.71 -8.87
C ALA A 93 -5.36 6.73 -10.20
N VAL A 94 -6.07 6.96 -11.29
CA VAL A 94 -5.53 7.11 -12.65
C VAL A 94 -6.05 8.43 -13.20
N GLY A 95 -5.20 9.46 -13.17
CA GLY A 95 -5.65 10.84 -13.39
C GLY A 95 -6.62 11.27 -12.28
N ASP A 96 -7.77 11.81 -12.68
CA ASP A 96 -8.81 12.27 -11.75
C ASP A 96 -9.80 11.15 -11.35
N THR A 97 -9.69 9.97 -11.95
CA THR A 97 -10.58 8.83 -11.67
C THR A 97 -9.93 7.87 -10.69
N ALA A 98 -10.62 7.56 -9.59
CA ALA A 98 -10.18 6.57 -8.62
C ALA A 98 -11.08 5.32 -8.64
N PHE A 99 -10.47 4.15 -8.41
CA PHE A 99 -11.17 2.87 -8.38
C PHE A 99 -10.82 2.05 -7.14
N PHE A 100 -11.82 1.34 -6.62
CA PHE A 100 -11.56 0.11 -5.86
C PHE A 100 -11.11 -0.99 -6.83
N GLY A 101 -9.93 -1.54 -6.59
CA GLY A 101 -9.26 -2.48 -7.49
C GLY A 101 -8.05 -1.87 -8.23
N PRO A 102 -7.53 -2.57 -9.26
CA PRO A 102 -7.94 -3.89 -9.71
C PRO A 102 -7.65 -4.96 -8.65
N VAL A 103 -8.66 -5.76 -8.29
CA VAL A 103 -8.50 -6.89 -7.37
C VAL A 103 -7.97 -8.10 -8.14
N VAL A 104 -6.70 -8.45 -7.94
CA VAL A 104 -6.01 -9.48 -8.72
C VAL A 104 -5.41 -10.58 -7.83
N THR A 105 -5.55 -11.83 -8.28
CA THR A 105 -4.82 -12.99 -7.77
C THR A 105 -4.74 -14.06 -8.87
N PRO A 106 -3.54 -14.58 -9.22
CA PRO A 106 -2.22 -14.07 -8.84
C PRO A 106 -1.92 -12.69 -9.46
N ALA A 107 -0.83 -12.06 -9.04
CA ALA A 107 -0.37 -10.82 -9.67
C ALA A 107 0.04 -11.08 -11.13
N PRO A 108 -0.44 -10.29 -12.11
CA PRO A 108 -0.02 -10.45 -13.50
C PRO A 108 1.46 -10.08 -13.66
N LYS A 109 2.16 -10.75 -14.58
CA LYS A 109 3.59 -10.54 -14.86
C LYS A 109 3.81 -10.28 -16.35
N GLY A 110 4.90 -9.58 -16.68
CA GLY A 110 5.28 -9.26 -18.06
C GLY A 110 4.15 -8.57 -18.84
N GLU A 111 3.93 -8.98 -20.09
CA GLU A 111 2.92 -8.40 -20.97
C GLU A 111 1.50 -8.48 -20.40
N ALA A 112 1.18 -9.51 -19.60
CA ALA A 112 -0.14 -9.61 -18.99
C ALA A 112 -0.42 -8.46 -18.00
N ALA A 113 0.62 -7.93 -17.34
CA ALA A 113 0.49 -6.76 -16.48
C ALA A 113 0.22 -5.49 -17.29
N GLY A 114 0.93 -5.32 -18.42
CA GLY A 114 0.72 -4.23 -19.36
C GLY A 114 -0.72 -4.20 -19.91
N ARG A 115 -1.22 -5.34 -20.41
CA ARG A 115 -2.60 -5.42 -20.91
C ARG A 115 -3.66 -5.11 -19.86
N LEU A 116 -3.44 -5.55 -18.61
CA LEU A 116 -4.36 -5.19 -17.53
C LEU A 116 -4.33 -3.68 -17.28
N TRP A 117 -3.13 -3.10 -17.24
CA TRP A 117 -2.95 -1.65 -17.07
C TRP A 117 -3.62 -0.84 -18.18
N ASP A 118 -3.46 -1.25 -19.45
CA ASP A 118 -4.15 -0.62 -20.58
C ASP A 118 -5.67 -0.66 -20.39
N GLY A 119 -6.22 -1.79 -19.94
CA GLY A 119 -7.64 -1.93 -19.60
C GLY A 119 -8.08 -0.99 -18.48
N VAL A 120 -7.27 -0.83 -17.43
CA VAL A 120 -7.54 0.12 -16.33
C VAL A 120 -7.56 1.56 -16.84
N VAL A 121 -6.60 1.97 -17.66
CA VAL A 121 -6.54 3.31 -18.25
C VAL A 121 -7.76 3.57 -19.15
N LEU A 122 -8.17 2.59 -19.96
CA LEU A 122 -9.34 2.72 -20.82
C LEU A 122 -10.63 2.95 -20.02
N VAL A 123 -10.87 2.18 -18.95
CA VAL A 123 -12.07 2.38 -18.13
C VAL A 123 -11.98 3.66 -17.30
N ALA A 124 -10.78 4.08 -16.86
CA ALA A 124 -10.55 5.37 -16.19
C ALA A 124 -10.94 6.57 -17.06
N GLY A 125 -10.68 6.47 -18.36
CA GLY A 125 -10.97 7.52 -19.35
C GLY A 125 -12.35 7.43 -19.98
N THR A 126 -13.21 6.50 -19.56
CA THR A 126 -14.57 6.34 -20.11
C THR A 126 -15.60 7.00 -19.19
N PRO A 127 -16.16 8.18 -19.55
CA PRO A 127 -17.19 8.82 -18.74
C PRO A 127 -18.41 7.91 -18.54
N GLY A 128 -18.87 7.78 -17.30
CA GLY A 128 -20.04 6.96 -16.96
C GLY A 128 -19.74 5.47 -16.74
N PHE A 129 -18.47 5.05 -16.76
CA PHE A 129 -18.09 3.74 -16.26
C PHE A 129 -17.98 3.77 -14.73
N TYR A 130 -18.69 2.87 -14.03
CA TYR A 130 -18.72 2.84 -12.56
C TYR A 130 -18.26 1.49 -11.98
N GLU A 131 -18.64 0.36 -12.56
CA GLU A 131 -18.26 -0.95 -12.02
C GLU A 131 -18.22 -2.05 -13.08
N LEU A 132 -17.23 -2.94 -12.96
CA LEU A 132 -17.21 -4.26 -13.59
C LEU A 132 -16.71 -5.26 -12.55
N LYS A 133 -17.50 -6.29 -12.25
CA LYS A 133 -17.20 -7.24 -11.19
C LYS A 133 -17.55 -8.67 -11.58
N ARG A 134 -16.71 -9.61 -11.13
CA ARG A 134 -17.02 -11.05 -11.08
C ARG A 134 -16.84 -11.58 -9.66
N THR A 135 -17.47 -12.71 -9.35
CA THR A 135 -17.27 -13.40 -8.07
C THR A 135 -15.81 -13.79 -7.91
N ARG A 136 -15.23 -13.45 -6.75
CA ARG A 136 -13.89 -13.89 -6.37
C ARG A 136 -13.97 -15.32 -5.84
N ASP A 137 -13.25 -16.22 -6.48
CA ASP A 137 -13.21 -17.66 -6.20
C ASP A 137 -11.83 -18.13 -5.70
N ALA A 138 -10.84 -17.24 -5.63
CA ALA A 138 -9.48 -17.53 -5.17
C ALA A 138 -9.02 -16.60 -4.03
N ALA A 139 -8.11 -17.14 -3.20
CA ALA A 139 -7.37 -16.38 -2.20
C ALA A 139 -6.15 -15.65 -2.84
N PRO A 140 -5.54 -14.68 -2.15
CA PRO A 140 -4.28 -14.07 -2.61
C PRO A 140 -3.17 -15.12 -2.79
N SER A 141 -2.52 -15.12 -3.97
CA SER A 141 -1.27 -15.84 -4.24
C SER A 141 -0.10 -14.85 -4.24
N PHE A 142 1.03 -15.27 -3.67
CA PHE A 142 2.25 -14.47 -3.54
C PHE A 142 3.41 -15.02 -4.38
N ASP A 143 3.09 -15.91 -5.33
CA ASP A 143 4.07 -16.60 -6.18
C ASP A 143 4.49 -15.78 -7.41
#